data_AF-A0A4Q3DIC7-F1
#
_entry.id   AF-A0A4Q3DIC7-F1
#
_cell.length_a   1.000
_cell.length_b   1.000
_cell.length_c   1.000
_cell.angle_alpha   90.00
_cell.angle_beta   90.00
_cell.angle_gamma   90.00
#
_symmetry.space_group_name_H-M   'P 1'
#
loop_
_entity.id
_entity.type
_entity.pdbx_description
1 polymer ?
#
loop_
_entity_poly.entity_id
_entity_poly.type
_entity_poly.pdbx_seq_one_letter_code
_entity_poly.pdbx_strand_id
1 'polypeptide(L)'
;MRIAISINTAWNIYNFRMNLLKALQADGHEIICIAPEDAYAGKLRAAGFGFYAVQMQNKGTNPVTDLALVRQYYKLFRQIRPDVVLQYTIKPNIYGTLAAKLAGVAAINNVSGLGTVFINKNLVKKYIKGEGGQVVMMNDTVLDVSRRKKDDFMKAMGH
;
A
#
# COMPACT_ATOMS: atom_id res chain seq x y z
N MET A 1 -5.58 -17.28 13.31
CA MET A 1 -4.71 -17.14 12.13
C MET A 1 -3.65 -16.09 12.42
N ARG A 2 -2.50 -16.16 11.73
CA ARG A 2 -1.45 -15.13 11.69
C ARG A 2 -1.67 -14.23 10.49
N ILE A 3 -1.99 -12.98 10.74
CA ILE A 3 -2.27 -11.98 9.70
C ILE A 3 -1.13 -10.96 9.71
N ALA A 4 -0.39 -10.91 8.61
CA ALA A 4 0.63 -9.89 8.40
C ALA A 4 0.02 -8.67 7.69
N ILE A 5 0.32 -7.47 8.16
CA ILE A 5 0.03 -6.21 7.46
C ILE A 5 1.37 -5.59 7.06
N SER A 6 1.56 -5.35 5.75
CA SER A 6 2.75 -4.69 5.24
C SER A 6 2.47 -3.38 4.54
N ILE A 7 3.25 -2.36 4.88
CA ILE A 7 3.17 -1.02 4.30
C ILE A 7 4.54 -0.35 4.32
N ASN A 8 4.64 0.82 3.70
CA ASN A 8 5.89 1.55 3.53
C ASN A 8 6.31 2.42 4.75
N THR A 9 5.46 2.63 5.76
CA THR A 9 5.83 3.29 7.04
C THR A 9 5.02 2.75 8.22
N ALA A 10 5.65 2.64 9.40
CA ALA A 10 4.93 2.24 10.61
C ALA A 10 3.98 3.36 11.09
N TRP A 11 4.33 4.62 10.81
CA TRP A 11 3.42 5.77 10.96
C TRP A 11 2.07 5.54 10.28
N ASN A 12 2.05 5.01 9.04
CA ASN A 12 0.80 4.79 8.32
C ASN A 12 -0.08 3.73 9.01
N ILE A 13 0.53 2.61 9.43
CA ILE A 13 -0.18 1.57 10.19
C ILE A 13 -0.84 2.19 11.42
N TYR A 14 -0.05 2.93 12.21
CA TYR A 14 -0.50 3.48 13.48
C TYR A 14 -1.63 4.51 13.30
N ASN A 15 -1.56 5.38 12.29
CA ASN A 15 -2.54 6.46 12.17
C ASN A 15 -3.82 6.04 11.44
N PHE A 16 -3.74 5.09 10.49
CA PHE A 16 -4.89 4.78 9.63
C PHE A 16 -5.44 3.38 9.80
N ARG A 17 -4.69 2.46 10.41
CA ARG A 17 -5.04 1.03 10.41
C ARG A 17 -5.19 0.42 11.78
N MET A 18 -4.96 1.17 12.85
CA MET A 18 -5.14 0.68 14.22
C MET A 18 -6.53 0.09 14.46
N ASN A 19 -7.59 0.67 13.91
CA ASN A 19 -8.94 0.13 14.05
C ASN A 19 -9.08 -1.26 13.41
N LEU A 20 -8.50 -1.45 12.21
CA LEU A 20 -8.47 -2.76 11.56
C LEU A 20 -7.65 -3.77 12.36
N LEU A 21 -6.45 -3.37 12.80
CA LEU A 21 -5.56 -4.24 13.58
C LEU A 21 -6.24 -4.70 14.87
N LYS A 22 -6.87 -3.77 15.60
CA LYS A 22 -7.61 -4.07 16.83
C LYS A 22 -8.82 -4.96 16.59
N ALA A 23 -9.57 -4.73 15.52
CA ALA A 23 -10.71 -5.58 15.16
C ALA A 23 -10.27 -7.02 14.90
N LEU A 24 -9.26 -7.21 14.05
CA LEU A 24 -8.72 -8.55 13.76
C LEU A 24 -8.12 -9.22 15.01
N GLN A 25 -7.48 -8.46 15.88
CA GLN A 25 -6.96 -8.97 17.16
C GLN A 25 -8.09 -9.39 18.11
N ALA A 26 -9.17 -8.59 18.18
CA ALA A 26 -10.36 -8.92 18.97
C ALA A 26 -11.06 -10.20 18.47
N ASP A 27 -11.00 -10.46 17.16
CA ASP A 27 -11.44 -11.72 16.54
C ASP A 27 -10.50 -12.91 16.81
N GLY A 28 -9.47 -12.73 17.65
CA GLY A 28 -8.55 -13.79 18.08
C GLY A 28 -7.42 -14.08 17.10
N HIS A 29 -7.11 -13.15 16.19
CA HIS A 29 -5.99 -13.31 15.26
C HIS A 29 -4.69 -12.73 15.81
N GLU A 30 -3.57 -13.38 15.48
CA GLU A 30 -2.23 -12.88 15.77
C GLU A 30 -1.83 -11.89 14.66
N ILE A 31 -1.59 -10.63 15.05
CA ILE A 31 -1.36 -9.55 14.10
C ILE A 31 0.13 -9.18 14.05
N ILE A 32 0.66 -9.15 12.83
CA ILE A 32 2.07 -8.88 12.58
C ILE A 32 2.19 -7.66 11.65
N CYS A 33 2.85 -6.60 12.12
CA CYS A 33 3.13 -5.40 11.35
C CYS A 33 4.49 -5.49 10.67
N ILE A 34 4.56 -5.16 9.38
CA ILE A 34 5.79 -5.20 8.57
C ILE A 34 5.97 -3.87 7.85
N ALA A 35 6.92 -3.06 8.29
CA ALA A 35 7.25 -1.77 7.69
C ALA A 35 8.71 -1.40 8.00
N PRO A 36 9.29 -0.38 7.34
CA PRO A 36 10.52 0.24 7.81
C PRO A 36 10.40 0.70 9.26
N GLU A 37 11.51 0.59 10.00
CA GLU A 37 11.58 1.10 11.38
C GLU A 37 11.46 2.64 11.36
N ASP A 38 10.54 3.18 12.17
CA ASP A 38 10.35 4.61 12.39
C ASP A 38 9.87 4.86 13.83
N ALA A 39 9.63 6.12 14.22
CA ALA A 39 9.22 6.50 15.57
C ALA A 39 7.90 5.86 16.07
N TYR A 40 7.10 5.25 15.19
CA TYR A 40 5.81 4.63 15.50
C TYR A 40 5.90 3.11 15.63
N ALA A 41 7.00 2.50 15.19
CA ALA A 41 7.22 1.07 15.37
C ALA A 41 7.20 0.66 16.85
N GLY A 42 7.81 1.47 17.73
CA GLY A 42 7.71 1.28 19.18
C GLY A 42 6.28 1.34 19.71
N LYS A 43 5.44 2.21 19.15
CA LYS A 43 4.02 2.32 19.54
C LYS A 43 3.21 1.11 19.11
N LEU A 44 3.50 0.52 17.95
CA LEU A 44 2.86 -0.71 17.48
C LEU A 44 3.22 -1.90 18.39
N ARG A 45 4.49 -2.01 18.78
CA ARG A 45 4.95 -3.03 19.75
C ARG A 45 4.27 -2.84 21.10
N ALA A 46 4.23 -1.61 21.61
CA ALA A 46 3.57 -1.29 22.89
C ALA A 46 2.05 -1.54 22.86
N ALA A 47 1.42 -1.47 21.68
CA ALA A 47 0.02 -1.82 21.47
C ALA A 47 -0.24 -3.34 21.39
N GLY A 48 0.79 -4.18 21.58
CA GLY A 48 0.67 -5.63 21.58
C GLY A 48 0.73 -6.28 20.21
N PHE A 49 1.18 -5.57 19.16
CA PHE A 49 1.37 -6.13 17.83
C PHE A 49 2.81 -6.60 17.62
N GLY A 50 2.98 -7.74 16.96
CA GLY A 50 4.29 -8.13 16.44
C GLY A 50 4.77 -7.10 15.43
N PHE A 51 6.05 -6.74 15.45
CA PHE A 51 6.61 -5.78 14.48
C PHE A 51 7.94 -6.30 13.92
N TYR A 52 8.01 -6.37 12.59
CA TYR A 52 9.22 -6.77 11.87
C TYR A 52 9.63 -5.67 10.89
N ALA A 53 10.84 -5.16 11.07
CA ALA A 53 11.40 -4.14 10.21
C ALA A 53 11.78 -4.73 8.85
N VAL A 54 11.41 -4.05 7.76
CA VAL A 54 11.93 -4.31 6.41
C VAL A 54 12.55 -3.05 5.84
N GLN A 55 13.72 -3.18 5.21
CA GLN A 55 14.38 -2.04 4.59
C GLN A 55 13.73 -1.76 3.24
N MET A 56 12.96 -0.68 3.17
CA MET A 56 12.25 -0.25 1.96
C MET A 56 12.60 1.19 1.62
N GLN A 57 13.05 1.41 0.39
CA GLN A 57 13.23 2.77 -0.14
C GLN A 57 11.89 3.28 -0.66
N ASN A 58 11.39 4.38 -0.09
CA ASN A 58 10.10 4.97 -0.46
C ASN A 58 10.09 5.67 -1.83
N LYS A 59 11.25 5.88 -2.46
CA LYS A 59 11.40 6.56 -3.75
C LYS A 59 12.20 5.71 -4.73
N GLY A 60 11.80 5.79 -6.00
CA GLY A 60 12.50 5.16 -7.12
C GLY A 60 12.35 3.63 -7.20
N THR A 61 12.66 3.13 -8.38
CA THR A 61 12.82 1.70 -8.69
C THR A 61 14.30 1.45 -8.92
N ASN A 62 14.95 0.79 -7.97
CA ASN A 62 16.33 0.35 -8.11
C ASN A 62 16.31 -1.19 -8.08
N PRO A 63 16.61 -1.85 -9.21
CA PRO A 63 16.48 -3.31 -9.32
C PRO A 63 17.22 -4.09 -8.24
N VAL A 64 18.38 -3.60 -7.80
CA VAL A 64 19.20 -4.27 -6.77
C VAL A 64 18.52 -4.17 -5.40
N THR A 65 18.06 -2.97 -5.01
CA THR A 65 17.41 -2.77 -3.71
C THR A 65 16.02 -3.41 -3.68
N ASP A 66 15.35 -3.46 -4.82
CA ASP A 66 14.06 -4.10 -4.98
C ASP A 66 14.17 -5.64 -4.92
N LEU A 67 15.20 -6.25 -5.52
CA LEU A 67 15.48 -7.69 -5.34
C LEU A 67 15.86 -8.02 -3.90
N ALA A 68 16.65 -7.16 -3.25
CA ALA A 68 16.97 -7.29 -1.83
C ALA A 68 15.71 -7.22 -0.95
N LEU A 69 14.73 -6.38 -1.31
CA LEU A 69 13.44 -6.30 -0.62
C LEU A 69 12.62 -7.59 -0.77
N VAL A 70 12.54 -8.16 -1.98
CA VAL A 70 11.88 -9.47 -2.19
C VAL A 70 12.53 -10.54 -1.32
N ARG A 71 13.87 -10.59 -1.26
CA ARG A 71 14.61 -11.55 -0.43
C ARG A 71 14.34 -11.34 1.07
N GLN A 72 14.26 -10.09 1.53
CA GLN A 72 13.91 -9.78 2.92
C GLN A 72 12.50 -10.28 3.27
N TYR A 73 11.51 -9.95 2.44
CA TYR A 73 10.13 -10.45 2.63
C TYR A 73 10.06 -11.96 2.61
N TYR A 74 10.73 -12.63 1.66
CA TYR A 74 10.69 -14.08 1.54
C TYR A 74 11.23 -14.76 2.79
N LYS A 75 12.42 -14.32 3.28
CA LYS A 75 12.99 -14.83 4.53
C LYS A 75 12.05 -14.60 5.71
N LEU A 76 11.50 -13.39 5.80
CA LEU A 76 10.58 -13.02 6.87
C LEU A 76 9.33 -13.89 6.87
N PHE A 77 8.68 -14.08 5.71
CA PHE A 77 7.49 -14.92 5.58
C PHE A 77 7.77 -16.38 5.91
N ARG A 78 8.95 -16.91 5.53
CA ARG A 78 9.38 -18.26 5.93
C ARG A 78 9.62 -18.39 7.44
N GLN A 79 10.07 -17.32 8.09
CA GLN A 79 10.32 -17.29 9.53
C GLN A 79 9.01 -17.18 10.34
N ILE A 80 8.18 -16.18 10.05
CA ILE A 80 6.98 -15.89 10.84
C ILE A 80 5.78 -16.74 10.43
N ARG A 81 5.79 -17.30 9.21
CA ARG A 81 4.76 -18.16 8.62
C ARG A 81 3.35 -17.57 8.79
N PRO A 82 3.06 -16.41 8.18
CA PRO A 82 1.71 -15.85 8.22
C PRO A 82 0.78 -16.67 7.33
N ASP A 83 -0.49 -16.78 7.71
CA ASP A 83 -1.51 -17.43 6.88
C ASP A 83 -1.88 -16.54 5.68
N VAL A 84 -1.95 -15.23 5.93
CA VAL A 84 -2.25 -14.21 4.92
C VAL A 84 -1.48 -12.92 5.18
N VAL A 85 -1.09 -12.23 4.10
CA VAL A 85 -0.47 -10.91 4.15
C VAL A 85 -1.34 -9.87 3.44
N LEU A 86 -1.74 -8.84 4.16
CA LEU A 86 -2.41 -7.64 3.66
C LEU A 86 -1.37 -6.60 3.28
N GLN A 87 -1.26 -6.29 2.00
CA GLN A 87 -0.25 -5.39 1.48
C GLN A 87 -0.86 -4.07 1.06
N TYR A 88 -0.11 -3.00 1.29
CA TYR A 88 -0.51 -1.64 0.98
C TYR A 88 0.63 -0.90 0.34
N THR A 89 0.31 0.04 -0.57
CA THR A 89 1.28 0.81 -1.37
C THR A 89 2.05 -0.03 -2.39
N ILE A 90 2.70 0.64 -3.33
CA ILE A 90 3.26 0.01 -4.54
C ILE A 90 4.31 -1.05 -4.21
N LYS A 91 5.29 -0.73 -3.36
CA LYS A 91 6.43 -1.63 -3.09
C LYS A 91 6.04 -2.90 -2.34
N PRO A 92 5.29 -2.85 -1.22
CA PRO A 92 4.73 -4.05 -0.62
C PRO A 92 3.91 -4.83 -1.63
N ASN A 93 2.91 -4.22 -2.29
CA ASN A 93 2.02 -4.93 -3.23
C ASN A 93 2.78 -5.69 -4.33
N ILE A 94 3.87 -5.13 -4.88
CA ILE A 94 4.66 -5.81 -5.92
C ILE A 94 5.61 -6.83 -5.30
N TYR A 95 6.53 -6.38 -4.45
CA TYR A 95 7.66 -7.19 -3.98
C TYR A 95 7.26 -8.17 -2.87
N GLY A 96 6.33 -7.75 -2.00
CA GLY A 96 5.70 -8.60 -1.01
C GLY A 96 4.86 -9.69 -1.67
N THR A 97 4.10 -9.41 -2.74
CA THR A 97 3.31 -10.44 -3.44
C THR A 97 4.23 -11.48 -4.09
N LEU A 98 5.31 -11.03 -4.73
CA LEU A 98 6.30 -11.96 -5.29
C LEU A 98 6.88 -12.87 -4.20
N ALA A 99 7.30 -12.29 -3.07
CA ALA A 99 7.83 -13.04 -1.94
C ALA A 99 6.79 -13.98 -1.30
N ALA A 100 5.53 -13.55 -1.20
CA ALA A 100 4.44 -14.36 -0.64
C ALA A 100 4.16 -15.58 -1.53
N LYS A 101 4.11 -15.40 -2.85
CA LYS A 101 3.99 -16.51 -3.82
C LYS A 101 5.11 -17.52 -3.68
N LEU A 102 6.36 -17.05 -3.54
CA LEU A 102 7.52 -17.92 -3.33
C LEU A 102 7.47 -18.65 -1.97
N ALA A 103 6.90 -18.01 -0.94
CA ALA A 103 6.79 -18.57 0.40
C ALA A 103 5.55 -19.47 0.62
N GLY A 104 4.61 -19.51 -0.34
CA GLY A 104 3.34 -20.23 -0.21
C GLY A 104 2.33 -19.54 0.71
N VAL A 105 2.38 -18.21 0.80
CA VAL A 105 1.53 -17.37 1.67
C VAL A 105 0.46 -16.67 0.83
N ALA A 106 -0.79 -16.64 1.30
CA ALA A 106 -1.85 -15.89 0.65
C ALA A 106 -1.59 -14.38 0.72
N ALA A 107 -1.72 -13.65 -0.38
CA ALA A 107 -1.49 -12.20 -0.43
C ALA A 107 -2.75 -11.45 -0.89
N ILE A 108 -3.11 -10.40 -0.15
CA ILE A 108 -4.21 -9.49 -0.49
C ILE A 108 -3.63 -8.11 -0.69
N ASN A 109 -3.70 -7.60 -1.92
CA ASN A 109 -3.16 -6.30 -2.28
C ASN A 109 -4.24 -5.23 -2.20
N ASN A 110 -3.96 -4.17 -1.45
CA ASN A 110 -4.86 -3.03 -1.34
C ASN A 110 -4.21 -1.82 -2.01
N VAL A 111 -4.83 -1.39 -3.11
CA VAL A 111 -4.43 -0.23 -3.89
C VAL A 111 -5.36 0.92 -3.55
N SER A 112 -4.87 1.87 -2.78
CA SER A 112 -5.55 3.14 -2.54
C SER A 112 -5.04 4.18 -3.54
N GLY A 113 -5.95 4.91 -4.19
CA GLY A 113 -5.57 5.96 -5.14
C GLY A 113 -5.23 5.48 -6.56
N LEU A 114 -6.05 4.57 -7.13
CA LEU A 114 -5.96 4.12 -8.53
C LEU A 114 -5.85 5.26 -9.57
N GLY A 115 -6.20 6.50 -9.23
CA GLY A 115 -6.10 7.66 -10.12
C GLY A 115 -4.73 7.90 -10.75
N THR A 116 -3.61 7.62 -10.07
CA THR A 116 -2.27 7.97 -10.62
C THR A 116 -1.57 6.81 -11.32
N VAL A 117 -1.86 5.55 -10.95
CA VAL A 117 -1.31 4.36 -11.62
C VAL A 117 -2.10 4.04 -12.90
N PHE A 118 -3.39 4.40 -12.97
CA PHE A 118 -4.12 4.41 -14.25
C PHE A 118 -3.73 5.58 -15.16
N ILE A 119 -3.15 6.67 -14.62
CA ILE A 119 -2.39 7.64 -15.42
C ILE A 119 -0.99 7.06 -15.67
N ASN A 120 -0.96 5.85 -16.22
CA ASN A 120 0.23 5.32 -16.82
C ASN A 120 0.47 6.16 -18.08
N LYS A 121 1.57 6.92 -18.14
CA LYS A 121 1.92 7.73 -19.34
C LYS A 121 2.01 6.87 -20.61
N ASN A 122 2.12 5.54 -20.47
CA ASN A 122 2.11 4.58 -21.58
C ASN A 122 0.71 4.22 -22.09
N LEU A 123 -0.39 4.64 -21.44
CA LEU A 123 -1.76 4.43 -21.92
C LEU A 123 -2.43 5.74 -22.33
N VAL A 124 -1.86 6.88 -21.92
CA VAL A 124 -2.38 8.21 -22.23
C VAL A 124 -1.65 8.75 -23.45
N LYS A 125 -2.37 8.81 -24.57
CA LYS A 125 -1.85 9.37 -25.83
C LYS A 125 -1.63 10.87 -25.72
N LYS A 126 -2.55 11.57 -25.04
CA LYS A 126 -2.52 13.02 -24.85
C LYS A 126 -3.41 13.42 -23.68
N TYR A 127 -2.91 14.31 -22.83
CA TYR A 127 -3.72 15.03 -21.84
C TYR A 127 -4.04 16.42 -22.39
N ILE A 128 -5.31 16.76 -22.48
CA ILE A 128 -5.75 18.07 -22.97
C ILE A 128 -6.21 18.89 -21.76
N LYS A 129 -5.48 19.97 -21.47
CA LYS A 129 -5.76 20.86 -20.35
C LYS A 129 -6.90 21.81 -20.74
N GLY A 130 -8.14 21.45 -20.40
CA GLY A 130 -9.33 22.29 -20.45
C GLY A 130 -10.09 22.26 -19.11
N GLU A 131 -11.21 22.98 -19.01
CA GLU A 131 -11.99 23.19 -17.77
C GLU A 131 -12.49 21.91 -17.07
N GLY A 132 -12.40 20.74 -17.71
CA GLY A 132 -12.72 19.42 -17.15
C GLY A 132 -11.65 18.35 -17.31
N GLY A 133 -10.47 18.66 -17.89
CA GLY A 133 -9.36 17.71 -18.11
C GLY A 133 -9.75 16.39 -18.80
N GLN A 134 -9.46 16.25 -20.10
CA GLN A 134 -9.73 15.00 -20.83
C GLN A 134 -8.48 14.13 -20.96
N VAL A 135 -8.65 12.83 -20.79
CA VAL A 135 -7.63 11.82 -21.04
C VAL A 135 -8.02 11.00 -22.26
N VAL A 136 -7.17 11.02 -23.29
CA VAL A 136 -7.30 10.15 -24.46
C VAL A 136 -6.45 8.91 -24.25
N MET A 137 -7.10 7.75 -24.22
CA MET A 137 -6.48 6.44 -24.08
C MET A 137 -5.88 5.99 -25.43
N MET A 138 -4.93 5.05 -25.41
CA MET A 138 -4.29 4.51 -26.63
C MET A 138 -5.24 3.80 -27.61
N ASN A 139 -6.39 3.32 -27.12
CA ASN A 139 -7.45 2.72 -27.93
C ASN A 139 -8.46 3.77 -28.45
N ASP A 140 -8.07 5.05 -28.45
CA ASP A 140 -8.86 6.22 -28.83
C ASP A 140 -10.14 6.45 -27.99
N THR A 141 -10.27 5.78 -26.85
CA THR A 141 -11.32 6.08 -25.87
C THR A 141 -11.00 7.39 -25.16
N VAL A 142 -11.98 8.30 -25.09
CA VAL A 142 -11.88 9.57 -24.35
C VAL A 142 -12.59 9.43 -23.01
N LEU A 143 -11.88 9.76 -21.94
CA LEU A 143 -12.42 9.78 -20.57
C LEU A 143 -12.41 11.21 -20.03
N ASP A 144 -13.56 11.69 -19.58
CA ASP A 144 -13.69 12.94 -18.84
C ASP A 144 -13.23 12.75 -17.40
N VAL A 145 -12.21 13.50 -16.97
CA VAL A 145 -11.71 13.47 -15.59
C VAL A 145 -12.44 14.53 -14.78
N SER A 146 -13.70 14.25 -14.43
CA SER A 146 -14.53 15.19 -13.66
C SER A 146 -13.86 15.62 -12.35
N ARG A 147 -13.67 16.92 -12.16
CA ARG A 147 -13.43 17.54 -10.84
C ARG A 147 -14.70 17.42 -9.98
N ARG A 148 -14.85 16.32 -9.24
CA ARG A 148 -15.66 16.28 -8.00
C ARG A 148 -14.66 16.00 -6.89
N LYS A 149 -14.22 16.94 -6.05
CA LYS A 149 -14.99 17.77 -5.11
C LYS A 149 -14.16 19.00 -4.68
N LYS A 150 -14.02 20.03 -5.52
CA LYS A 150 -13.45 21.31 -5.06
C LYS A 150 -14.55 22.32 -4.78
N ASP A 151 -15.51 22.43 -5.70
CA ASP A 151 -16.58 23.43 -5.58
C ASP A 151 -17.62 23.03 -4.51
N ASP A 152 -17.91 21.73 -4.37
CA ASP A 152 -18.75 21.21 -3.28
C ASP A 152 -18.09 21.38 -1.90
N PHE A 153 -16.76 21.37 -1.84
CA PHE A 153 -15.99 21.57 -0.61
C PHE A 153 -15.91 23.06 -0.21
N MET A 154 -15.76 23.95 -1.20
CA MET A 154 -15.78 25.40 -0.96
C MET A 154 -17.18 25.88 -0.55
N LYS A 155 -18.25 25.38 -1.20
CA LYS A 155 -19.63 25.64 -0.80
C LYS A 155 -19.96 25.17 0.61
N ALA A 156 -19.40 24.05 1.06
CA ALA A 156 -19.58 23.55 2.42
C ALA A 156 -18.78 24.35 3.49
N MET A 157 -17.79 25.14 3.06
CA MET A 157 -16.91 25.94 3.92
C MET A 157 -17.31 27.43 3.97
N GLY A 158 -18.44 27.82 3.36
CA GLY A 158 -18.99 29.17 3.49
C GLY A 158 -18.22 30.28 2.75
N HIS A 159 -17.55 29.93 1.65
CA HIS A 159 -17.01 30.89 0.68
C HIS A 159 -17.48 30.56 -0.74
#